data_AF-A0A3Q0CNV6-F1
#
_entry.id   AF-A0A3Q0CNV6-F1
#
_cell.length_a   1.000
_cell.length_b   1.000
_cell.length_c   1.000
_cell.angle_alpha   90.00
_cell.angle_beta   90.00
_cell.angle_gamma   90.00
#
_symmetry.space_group_name_H-M   'P 1'
#
loop_
_entity.id
_entity.type
_entity.pdbx_description
1 polymer ?
#
loop_
_entity_poly.entity_id
_entity_poly.type
_entity_poly.pdbx_seq_one_letter_code
_entity_poly.pdbx_strand_id
1 'polypeptide(L)'
;MDSPSAGYTFEYLIETLSDTPHKKFFNVPKLGGTKYDILPYSIRVLLEAAVRNCDGFLMKKEDVMNILDWKTKQSNVEVPFFPARVVLQDFTGIPAMVDFAAMREAVKSLGGDPKKVHPACPTDLTVDHSLQMDFSKCAIQNAPNPGGGDLQKAGKLSPLKVQPKKFPCRGQTTCRGSCDSGELSRSSGTFSSQIENTPILCPFHLQPVPEPETVLKNQEVEFGRNRERLQFFKWSSGAFKNVAVIPPGTGMAHQVNLEYLSRVVFEEKDLFFPDSVVGTDSHITMVNGLGILGWGVGGIETEAVMLGLPVTLTLPEVVGCELTGSSNAFVTSIDIVLGITKVSTNINCSMLFTEHLYLSRAAAPQEPRFEFMPPSLVLTLLPCSLTPREFNSYGARRGNDAVMTRGTFANIKLFNKFIGKPAPKTIHFPSGQTLDVFEAAELYQKEGIPLIILAGKKYGSGNSRDWAAKGPYLLGVKAVLAESYEKIHKDHLVGIGIAPLEFLPGENADSLGLSGRELFSLSFPEELSPGITLNMKTSTGKEFSVIASFENDVEITLYKHGGLLNFVARRFS
;
A
#
# COMPACT_ATOMS: atom_id res chain seq x y z
N MET A 1 5.42 -20.80 -25.15
CA MET A 1 5.56 -22.26 -25.29
C MET A 1 4.43 -22.89 -24.51
N ASP A 2 3.81 -23.91 -25.09
CA ASP A 2 2.66 -24.60 -24.52
C ASP A 2 2.93 -24.99 -23.07
N SER A 3 2.07 -24.48 -22.17
CA SER A 3 1.85 -25.10 -20.86
C SER A 3 1.70 -26.60 -21.07
N PRO A 4 2.26 -27.45 -20.20
CA PRO A 4 1.92 -28.87 -20.26
C PRO A 4 0.39 -28.94 -20.31
N SER A 5 -0.14 -29.71 -21.26
CA SER A 5 -1.56 -29.95 -21.45
C SER A 5 -2.13 -30.79 -20.30
N ALA A 6 -1.88 -30.37 -19.06
CA ALA A 6 -2.55 -30.87 -17.88
C ALA A 6 -3.90 -30.15 -17.84
N GLY A 7 -4.96 -30.82 -18.28
CA GLY A 7 -6.33 -30.34 -18.03
C GLY A 7 -6.47 -30.00 -16.55
N TYR A 8 -7.24 -28.95 -16.23
CA TYR A 8 -7.44 -28.54 -14.84
C TYR A 8 -7.94 -29.75 -14.05
N THR A 9 -7.32 -30.04 -12.90
CA THR A 9 -7.50 -31.29 -12.15
C THR A 9 -8.97 -31.61 -11.83
N PHE A 10 -9.82 -30.58 -11.79
CA PHE A 10 -11.23 -30.65 -11.43
C PHE A 10 -12.21 -30.31 -12.57
N GLU A 11 -11.78 -30.33 -13.84
CA GLU A 11 -12.68 -30.05 -14.99
C GLU A 11 -13.92 -30.94 -15.06
N TYR A 12 -13.83 -32.17 -14.53
CA TYR A 12 -14.96 -33.11 -14.49
C TYR A 12 -16.14 -32.62 -13.64
N LEU A 13 -15.96 -31.56 -12.84
CA LEU A 13 -17.03 -30.92 -12.06
C LEU A 13 -17.79 -29.85 -12.85
N ILE A 14 -17.38 -29.52 -14.07
CA ILE A 14 -18.02 -28.48 -14.87
C ILE A 14 -19.37 -28.97 -15.39
N GLU A 15 -20.43 -28.25 -15.04
CA GLU A 15 -21.80 -28.53 -15.46
C GLU A 15 -22.45 -27.33 -16.11
N THR A 16 -23.43 -27.59 -16.98
CA THR A 16 -24.26 -26.54 -17.60
C THR A 16 -25.40 -26.14 -16.68
N LEU A 17 -25.70 -24.84 -16.64
CA LEU A 17 -26.85 -24.33 -15.90
C LEU A 17 -28.15 -24.74 -16.60
N SER A 18 -29.14 -25.21 -15.82
CA SER A 18 -30.36 -25.91 -16.28
C SER A 18 -31.10 -25.23 -17.43
N ASP A 19 -31.14 -23.88 -17.42
CA ASP A 19 -31.92 -23.08 -18.36
C ASP A 19 -31.05 -22.39 -19.44
N THR A 20 -29.72 -22.54 -19.40
CA THR A 20 -28.79 -21.89 -20.33
C THR A 20 -27.65 -22.84 -20.72
N PRO A 21 -27.79 -23.63 -21.81
CA PRO A 21 -26.87 -24.73 -22.14
C PRO A 21 -25.45 -24.27 -22.50
N HIS A 22 -25.26 -22.98 -22.79
CA HIS A 22 -23.94 -22.40 -23.05
C HIS A 22 -23.21 -21.97 -21.78
N LYS A 23 -23.94 -21.71 -20.68
CA LYS A 23 -23.37 -21.24 -19.43
C LYS A 23 -23.02 -22.42 -18.52
N LYS A 24 -21.85 -22.33 -17.90
CA LYS A 24 -21.22 -23.40 -17.13
C LYS A 24 -20.87 -22.91 -15.73
N PHE A 25 -20.70 -23.83 -14.80
CA PHE A 25 -20.16 -23.57 -13.47
C PHE A 25 -19.47 -24.83 -12.92
N PHE A 26 -18.59 -24.66 -11.94
CA PHE A 26 -18.02 -25.80 -11.21
C PHE A 26 -19.03 -26.26 -10.14
N ASN A 27 -19.55 -27.49 -10.27
CA ASN A 27 -20.42 -28.09 -9.27
C ASN A 27 -19.61 -28.64 -8.09
N VAL A 28 -19.05 -27.72 -7.30
CA VAL A 28 -18.24 -28.00 -6.10
C VAL A 28 -18.94 -28.94 -5.10
N PRO A 29 -20.27 -28.90 -4.88
CA PRO A 29 -20.96 -29.89 -4.05
C PRO A 29 -20.68 -31.35 -4.43
N LYS A 30 -20.48 -31.68 -5.72
CA LYS A 30 -20.15 -33.05 -6.16
C LYS A 30 -18.76 -33.53 -5.70
N LEU A 31 -17.85 -32.61 -5.42
CA LEU A 31 -16.52 -32.95 -4.89
C LEU A 31 -16.59 -33.36 -3.42
N GLY A 32 -17.31 -32.57 -2.61
CA GLY A 32 -17.28 -32.70 -1.16
C GLY A 32 -18.37 -33.56 -0.55
N GLY A 33 -19.50 -33.78 -1.25
CA GLY A 33 -20.67 -34.45 -0.69
C GLY A 33 -21.06 -33.83 0.66
N THR A 34 -21.26 -34.66 1.69
CA THR A 34 -21.64 -34.20 3.03
C THR A 34 -20.58 -33.30 3.70
N LYS A 35 -19.30 -33.40 3.31
CA LYS A 35 -18.26 -32.50 3.83
C LYS A 35 -18.44 -31.07 3.33
N TYR A 36 -18.96 -30.89 2.11
CA TYR A 36 -19.23 -29.56 1.56
C TYR A 36 -20.39 -28.89 2.29
N ASP A 37 -21.45 -29.65 2.58
CA ASP A 37 -22.68 -29.11 3.18
C ASP A 37 -22.47 -28.53 4.58
N ILE A 38 -21.44 -28.99 5.30
CA ILE A 38 -21.07 -28.49 6.63
C ILE A 38 -20.10 -27.30 6.60
N LEU A 39 -19.57 -26.92 5.44
CA LEU A 39 -18.66 -25.79 5.34
C LEU A 39 -19.41 -24.47 5.56
N PRO A 40 -18.82 -23.50 6.29
CA PRO A 40 -19.30 -22.11 6.31
C PRO A 40 -19.34 -21.52 4.91
N TYR A 41 -20.26 -20.58 4.63
CA TYR A 41 -20.42 -20.02 3.29
C TYR A 41 -19.15 -19.31 2.81
N SER A 42 -18.46 -18.63 3.72
CA SER A 42 -17.15 -18.01 3.44
C SER A 42 -16.10 -19.02 2.93
N ILE A 43 -16.05 -20.22 3.52
CA ILE A 43 -15.12 -21.29 3.10
C ILE A 43 -15.53 -21.92 1.77
N ARG A 44 -16.83 -21.95 1.44
CA ARG A 44 -17.30 -22.42 0.11
C ARG A 44 -16.80 -21.52 -1.01
N VAL A 45 -16.72 -20.21 -0.79
CA VAL A 45 -16.15 -19.26 -1.77
C VAL A 45 -14.65 -19.51 -1.96
N LEU A 46 -13.90 -19.74 -0.88
CA LEU A 46 -12.49 -20.14 -0.96
C LEU A 46 -12.32 -21.45 -1.76
N LEU A 47 -13.17 -22.44 -1.48
CA LEU A 47 -13.11 -23.75 -2.14
C LEU A 47 -13.44 -23.67 -3.63
N GLU A 48 -14.45 -22.90 -4.03
CA GLU A 48 -14.77 -22.67 -5.45
C GLU A 48 -13.59 -22.05 -6.18
N ALA A 49 -13.01 -20.99 -5.62
CA ALA A 49 -11.87 -20.31 -6.22
C ALA A 49 -10.67 -21.27 -6.37
N ALA A 50 -10.43 -22.13 -5.38
CA ALA A 50 -9.37 -23.12 -5.41
C ALA A 50 -9.60 -24.20 -6.47
N VAL A 51 -10.82 -24.78 -6.53
CA VAL A 51 -11.20 -25.78 -7.53
C VAL A 51 -11.02 -25.26 -8.95
N ARG A 52 -11.51 -24.04 -9.22
CA ARG A 52 -11.47 -23.42 -10.54
C ARG A 52 -10.06 -23.06 -11.00
N ASN A 53 -9.18 -22.67 -10.08
CA ASN A 53 -7.82 -22.23 -10.40
C ASN A 53 -6.74 -23.30 -10.15
N CYS A 54 -7.11 -24.57 -9.93
CA CYS A 54 -6.18 -25.66 -9.66
C CYS A 54 -5.32 -26.00 -10.89
N ASP A 55 -4.15 -25.36 -10.97
CA ASP A 55 -3.16 -25.51 -12.06
C ASP A 55 -2.04 -26.51 -11.72
N GLY A 56 -1.99 -27.02 -10.49
CA GLY A 56 -0.96 -27.96 -10.02
C GLY A 56 0.38 -27.31 -9.67
N PHE A 57 0.48 -25.98 -9.77
CA PHE A 57 1.69 -25.22 -9.44
C PHE A 57 1.41 -24.13 -8.38
N LEU A 58 0.63 -23.11 -8.74
CA LEU A 58 0.23 -22.04 -7.80
C LEU A 58 -0.92 -22.50 -6.90
N MET A 59 -1.80 -23.36 -7.41
CA MET A 59 -2.88 -24.01 -6.67
C MET A 59 -2.75 -25.51 -6.87
N LYS A 60 -2.34 -26.22 -5.81
CA LYS A 60 -2.17 -27.66 -5.84
C LYS A 60 -3.46 -28.38 -5.51
N LYS A 61 -3.55 -29.64 -5.92
CA LYS A 61 -4.67 -30.51 -5.53
C LYS A 61 -4.75 -30.66 -4.02
N GLU A 62 -3.61 -30.71 -3.33
CA GLU A 62 -3.56 -30.78 -1.87
C GLU A 62 -4.25 -29.56 -1.22
N ASP A 63 -4.08 -28.36 -1.79
CA ASP A 63 -4.67 -27.13 -1.27
C ASP A 63 -6.20 -27.17 -1.32
N VAL A 64 -6.76 -27.61 -2.46
CA VAL A 64 -8.21 -27.81 -2.62
C VAL A 64 -8.76 -28.79 -1.57
N MET A 65 -8.05 -29.90 -1.35
CA MET A 65 -8.46 -30.90 -0.36
C MET A 65 -8.31 -30.38 1.08
N ASN A 66 -7.28 -29.57 1.36
CA ASN A 66 -7.10 -28.94 2.67
C ASN A 66 -8.26 -27.97 2.99
N ILE A 67 -8.73 -27.19 2.01
CA ILE A 67 -9.90 -26.32 2.17
C ILE A 67 -11.18 -27.14 2.38
N LEU A 68 -11.37 -28.23 1.62
CA LEU A 68 -12.51 -29.12 1.81
C LEU A 68 -12.52 -29.78 3.21
N ASP A 69 -11.34 -30.11 3.73
CA ASP A 69 -11.14 -30.66 5.08
C ASP A 69 -11.01 -29.58 6.18
N TRP A 70 -11.52 -28.36 5.92
CA TRP A 70 -11.45 -27.18 6.79
C TRP A 70 -11.63 -27.47 8.28
N LYS A 71 -12.63 -28.28 8.65
CA LYS A 71 -12.93 -28.62 10.05
C LYS A 71 -11.74 -29.20 10.83
N THR A 72 -10.83 -29.90 10.15
CA THR A 72 -9.62 -30.46 10.78
C THR A 72 -8.35 -29.66 10.47
N LYS A 73 -8.41 -28.75 9.48
CA LYS A 73 -7.26 -28.02 8.94
C LYS A 73 -7.22 -26.53 9.29
N GLN A 74 -8.31 -25.96 9.83
CA GLN A 74 -8.37 -24.57 10.25
C GLN A 74 -7.21 -24.22 11.19
N SER A 75 -6.70 -22.99 11.08
CA SER A 75 -5.56 -22.42 11.82
C SER A 75 -4.19 -23.09 11.61
N ASN A 76 -4.12 -24.23 10.91
CA ASN A 76 -2.92 -25.06 10.87
C ASN A 76 -2.29 -25.17 9.48
N VAL A 77 -3.01 -24.78 8.43
CA VAL A 77 -2.57 -24.92 7.04
C VAL A 77 -2.71 -23.58 6.34
N GLU A 78 -1.71 -23.22 5.55
CA GLU A 78 -1.81 -22.12 4.60
C GLU A 78 -2.41 -22.61 3.29
N VAL A 79 -3.28 -21.78 2.71
CA VAL A 79 -3.94 -22.05 1.45
C VAL A 79 -3.85 -20.82 0.54
N PRO A 80 -3.61 -21.00 -0.77
CA PRO A 80 -3.70 -19.92 -1.73
C PRO A 80 -5.16 -19.54 -2.02
N PHE A 81 -5.39 -18.27 -2.33
CA PHE A 81 -6.69 -17.73 -2.73
C PHE A 81 -6.57 -16.87 -3.98
N PHE A 82 -7.38 -17.20 -4.99
CA PHE A 82 -7.49 -16.45 -6.24
C PHE A 82 -8.76 -15.58 -6.21
N PRO A 83 -8.67 -14.30 -5.82
CA PRO A 83 -9.82 -13.41 -5.85
C PRO A 83 -10.27 -13.14 -7.29
N ALA A 84 -11.56 -12.91 -7.47
CA ALA A 84 -12.15 -12.64 -8.79
C ALA A 84 -11.75 -11.26 -9.34
N ARG A 85 -11.47 -10.29 -8.46
CA ARG A 85 -11.08 -8.92 -8.83
C ARG A 85 -10.24 -8.23 -7.76
N VAL A 86 -9.65 -7.10 -8.15
CA VAL A 86 -8.87 -6.22 -7.29
C VAL A 86 -9.49 -4.83 -7.26
N VAL A 87 -9.47 -4.18 -6.09
CA VAL A 87 -9.82 -2.76 -5.94
C VAL A 87 -8.64 -2.00 -5.36
N LEU A 88 -8.21 -0.93 -6.03
CA LEU A 88 -7.09 -0.10 -5.59
C LEU A 88 -7.54 1.33 -5.36
N GLN A 89 -7.04 1.93 -4.28
CA GLN A 89 -7.13 3.37 -4.08
C GLN A 89 -5.97 4.11 -4.74
N ASP A 90 -6.07 5.42 -4.92
CA ASP A 90 -5.21 6.19 -5.80
C ASP A 90 -3.73 6.27 -5.38
N PHE A 91 -3.39 6.17 -4.09
CA PHE A 91 -1.99 6.15 -3.65
C PHE A 91 -1.30 4.81 -3.90
N THR A 92 -2.01 3.69 -3.85
CA THR A 92 -1.46 2.35 -4.10
C THR A 92 -1.66 1.91 -5.56
N GLY A 93 -2.68 2.41 -6.24
CA GLY A 93 -2.93 2.14 -7.65
C GLY A 93 -1.92 2.77 -8.59
N ILE A 94 -1.41 3.97 -8.26
CA ILE A 94 -0.37 4.63 -9.08
C ILE A 94 0.89 3.75 -9.22
N PRO A 95 1.56 3.34 -8.12
CA PRO A 95 2.77 2.54 -8.23
C PRO A 95 2.53 1.23 -8.98
N ALA A 96 1.47 0.49 -8.65
CA ALA A 96 1.13 -0.74 -9.38
C ALA A 96 0.99 -0.51 -10.89
N MET A 97 0.31 0.57 -11.31
CA MET A 97 0.16 0.88 -12.74
C MET A 97 1.44 1.39 -13.40
N VAL A 98 2.33 2.04 -12.64
CA VAL A 98 3.69 2.36 -13.09
C VAL A 98 4.48 1.07 -13.32
N ASP A 99 4.39 0.09 -12.43
CA ASP A 99 5.09 -1.20 -12.58
C ASP A 99 4.60 -1.97 -13.82
N PHE A 100 3.29 -2.00 -14.09
CA PHE A 100 2.75 -2.56 -15.33
C PHE A 100 3.24 -1.81 -16.58
N ALA A 101 3.35 -0.49 -16.52
CA ALA A 101 3.88 0.31 -17.63
C ALA A 101 5.37 0.04 -17.87
N ALA A 102 6.17 -0.03 -16.81
CA ALA A 102 7.59 -0.39 -16.88
C ALA A 102 7.78 -1.83 -17.36
N MET A 103 6.92 -2.76 -16.93
CA MET A 103 6.95 -4.16 -17.37
C MET A 103 6.70 -4.29 -18.87
N ARG A 104 5.81 -3.47 -19.46
CA ARG A 104 5.65 -3.42 -20.92
C ARG A 104 6.94 -3.06 -21.62
N GLU A 105 7.65 -2.06 -21.12
CA GLU A 105 8.93 -1.65 -21.69
C GLU A 105 10.00 -2.73 -21.52
N ALA A 106 10.05 -3.40 -20.36
CA ALA A 106 10.94 -4.52 -20.11
C ALA A 106 10.66 -5.70 -21.07
N VAL A 107 9.40 -6.12 -21.20
CA VAL A 107 8.98 -7.19 -22.12
C VAL A 107 9.33 -6.85 -23.56
N LYS A 108 9.06 -5.61 -23.98
CA LYS A 108 9.44 -5.13 -25.31
C LYS A 108 10.97 -5.19 -25.53
N SER A 109 11.75 -4.80 -24.53
CA SER A 109 13.21 -4.83 -24.59
C SER A 109 13.77 -6.25 -24.65
N LEU A 110 13.04 -7.22 -24.09
CA LEU A 110 13.33 -8.66 -24.17
C LEU A 110 12.84 -9.31 -25.48
N GLY A 111 12.22 -8.55 -26.39
CA GLY A 111 11.69 -9.05 -27.67
C GLY A 111 10.29 -9.67 -27.59
N GLY A 112 9.61 -9.59 -26.44
CA GLY A 112 8.23 -10.01 -26.26
C GLY A 112 7.21 -9.00 -26.77
N ASP A 113 5.92 -9.38 -26.75
CA ASP A 113 4.82 -8.48 -27.09
C ASP A 113 4.33 -7.72 -25.84
N PRO A 114 4.58 -6.40 -25.72
CA PRO A 114 4.13 -5.61 -24.58
C PRO A 114 2.61 -5.56 -24.46
N LYS A 115 1.86 -5.82 -25.53
CA LYS A 115 0.38 -5.84 -25.48
C LYS A 115 -0.16 -7.07 -24.77
N LYS A 116 0.67 -8.05 -24.40
CA LYS A 116 0.24 -9.17 -23.55
C LYS A 116 0.23 -8.81 -22.06
N VAL A 117 0.96 -7.77 -21.68
CA VAL A 117 1.05 -7.31 -20.29
C VAL A 117 -0.23 -6.55 -19.94
N HIS A 118 -1.08 -7.21 -19.16
CA HIS A 118 -2.35 -6.73 -18.64
C HIS A 118 -2.63 -7.37 -17.27
N PRO A 119 -3.38 -6.70 -16.38
CA PRO A 119 -3.88 -7.33 -15.18
C PRO A 119 -4.67 -8.61 -15.49
N ALA A 120 -4.36 -9.69 -14.77
CA ALA A 120 -4.94 -11.01 -14.93
C ALA A 120 -6.43 -11.06 -14.53
N CYS A 121 -6.84 -10.19 -13.60
CA CYS A 121 -8.22 -10.04 -13.16
C CYS A 121 -8.70 -8.58 -13.32
N PRO A 122 -10.03 -8.35 -13.37
CA PRO A 122 -10.63 -7.02 -13.28
C PRO A 122 -10.06 -6.22 -12.11
N THR A 123 -9.59 -5.02 -12.40
CA THR A 123 -9.00 -4.08 -11.45
C THR A 123 -9.74 -2.76 -11.53
N ASP A 124 -10.39 -2.38 -10.43
CA ASP A 124 -11.12 -1.13 -10.31
C ASP A 124 -10.29 -0.14 -9.49
N LEU A 125 -9.87 0.97 -10.12
CA LEU A 125 -9.09 2.05 -9.52
C LEU A 125 -10.03 3.15 -9.01
N THR A 126 -10.04 3.40 -7.70
CA THR A 126 -10.86 4.43 -7.06
C THR A 126 -9.99 5.63 -6.70
N VAL A 127 -10.43 6.84 -7.06
CA VAL A 127 -9.74 8.08 -6.69
C VAL A 127 -10.49 8.82 -5.60
N ASP A 128 -10.11 8.57 -4.35
CA ASP A 128 -10.80 9.08 -3.16
C ASP A 128 -9.85 9.57 -2.05
N HIS A 129 -8.60 9.09 -1.98
CA HIS A 129 -7.64 9.51 -0.95
C HIS A 129 -6.88 10.79 -1.31
N SER A 130 -7.09 11.32 -2.51
CA SER A 130 -6.47 12.58 -2.93
C SER A 130 -7.10 13.80 -2.27
N LEU A 131 -8.39 13.78 -1.92
CA LEU A 131 -9.11 15.00 -1.56
C LEU A 131 -8.71 15.54 -0.17
N GLN A 132 -8.11 16.73 -0.11
CA GLN A 132 -7.80 17.42 1.15
C GLN A 132 -8.86 18.47 1.48
N MET A 133 -9.08 18.71 2.77
CA MET A 133 -9.93 19.79 3.28
C MET A 133 -9.10 21.07 3.45
N ASP A 134 -8.76 21.73 2.33
CA ASP A 134 -8.07 23.02 2.34
C ASP A 134 -8.96 24.15 2.86
N PHE A 135 -10.22 24.10 2.45
CA PHE A 135 -11.26 25.02 2.89
C PHE A 135 -12.26 24.23 3.71
N SER A 136 -12.55 24.71 4.92
CA SER A 136 -13.67 24.27 5.75
C SER A 136 -14.53 25.50 6.10
N LYS A 137 -15.68 25.32 6.76
CA LYS A 137 -16.73 26.34 7.00
C LYS A 137 -16.30 27.65 7.73
N CYS A 138 -15.01 27.90 7.93
CA CYS A 138 -14.45 29.07 8.61
C CYS A 138 -13.18 29.57 7.92
N ALA A 139 -13.23 30.77 7.32
CA ALA A 139 -12.03 31.48 6.89
C ALA A 139 -11.56 32.42 8.01
N ILE A 140 -10.28 32.34 8.40
CA ILE A 140 -9.65 33.36 9.24
C ILE A 140 -9.49 34.59 8.35
N GLN A 141 -10.20 35.69 8.63
CA GLN A 141 -9.75 36.98 8.10
C GLN A 141 -8.38 37.26 8.71
N ASN A 142 -7.36 37.43 7.87
CA ASN A 142 -6.13 38.08 8.28
C ASN A 142 -6.52 39.35 9.04
N ALA A 143 -6.02 39.50 10.27
CA ALA A 143 -6.25 40.69 11.06
C ALA A 143 -5.94 41.94 10.21
N PRO A 144 -6.79 42.99 10.23
CA PRO A 144 -6.41 44.25 9.61
C PRO A 144 -5.11 44.70 10.25
N ASN A 145 -4.10 45.01 9.44
CA ASN A 145 -2.89 45.67 9.94
C ASN A 145 -3.31 46.84 10.83
N PRO A 146 -2.78 46.98 12.05
CA PRO A 146 -2.98 48.16 12.87
C PRO A 146 -2.13 49.28 12.26
N GLY A 147 -2.67 49.89 11.21
CA GLY A 147 -2.03 50.92 10.41
C GLY A 147 -3.06 51.43 9.42
N GLY A 148 -3.88 52.38 9.86
CA GLY A 148 -4.90 53.01 9.04
C GLY A 148 -4.32 53.57 7.74
N GLY A 149 -4.89 53.14 6.62
CA GLY A 149 -4.65 53.67 5.29
C GLY A 149 -5.74 53.14 4.36
N ASP A 150 -6.59 54.04 3.87
CA ASP A 150 -7.75 53.73 3.03
C ASP A 150 -7.39 52.88 1.79
N LEU A 151 -8.05 51.73 1.65
CA LEU A 151 -8.02 50.93 0.42
C LEU A 151 -9.02 51.53 -0.58
N GLN A 152 -8.49 52.09 -1.67
CA GLN A 152 -9.27 52.46 -2.85
C GLN A 152 -10.02 51.23 -3.40
N LYS A 153 -11.33 51.39 -3.62
CA LYS A 153 -12.19 50.39 -4.28
C LYS A 153 -11.66 50.08 -5.68
N ALA A 154 -11.13 48.87 -5.87
CA ALA A 154 -10.85 48.34 -7.20
C ALA A 154 -12.16 47.87 -7.87
N GLY A 155 -12.46 48.47 -9.02
CA GLY A 155 -13.66 48.24 -9.82
C GLY A 155 -13.71 46.86 -10.48
N LYS A 156 -14.94 46.44 -10.78
CA LYS A 156 -15.27 45.25 -11.60
C LYS A 156 -14.52 45.30 -12.94
N LEU A 157 -13.72 44.27 -13.23
CA LEU A 157 -13.05 44.08 -14.53
C LEU A 157 -13.80 43.04 -15.37
N SER A 158 -14.33 43.53 -16.49
CA SER A 158 -14.93 42.78 -17.60
C SER A 158 -13.86 42.08 -18.45
N PRO A 159 -14.21 41.10 -19.32
CA PRO A 159 -13.22 40.26 -20.00
C PRO A 159 -12.49 40.98 -21.15
N LEU A 160 -11.18 40.73 -21.22
CA LEU A 160 -10.20 41.34 -22.11
C LEU A 160 -10.36 40.91 -23.59
N LYS A 161 -10.36 41.89 -24.49
CA LYS A 161 -9.98 41.76 -25.92
C LYS A 161 -8.51 42.16 -26.10
N VAL A 162 -7.89 41.53 -27.09
CA VAL A 162 -6.43 41.35 -27.27
C VAL A 162 -5.78 42.42 -28.18
N GLN A 163 -4.52 42.77 -27.85
CA GLN A 163 -3.38 43.30 -28.66
C GLN A 163 -3.23 44.82 -28.98
N PRO A 164 -2.01 45.35 -29.32
CA PRO A 164 -0.63 44.85 -29.11
C PRO A 164 0.45 45.90 -28.64
N LYS A 165 1.52 45.37 -27.99
CA LYS A 165 2.97 45.77 -27.89
C LYS A 165 3.45 47.24 -27.94
N LYS A 166 4.32 47.62 -26.98
CA LYS A 166 5.75 48.05 -27.16
C LYS A 166 6.48 48.31 -25.81
N PHE A 167 7.72 47.80 -25.68
CA PHE A 167 8.79 48.19 -24.70
C PHE A 167 9.42 49.56 -25.12
N PRO A 168 10.30 50.29 -24.36
CA PRO A 168 11.31 49.80 -23.39
C PRO A 168 11.77 50.70 -22.17
N CYS A 169 12.54 50.08 -21.26
CA CYS A 169 13.80 50.50 -20.56
C CYS A 169 13.99 51.71 -19.57
N ARG A 170 14.67 51.37 -18.44
CA ARG A 170 15.90 51.96 -17.79
C ARG A 170 15.83 53.00 -16.62
N GLY A 171 16.65 52.72 -15.58
CA GLY A 171 17.33 53.68 -14.65
C GLY A 171 17.02 53.44 -13.15
N GLN A 172 17.90 52.89 -12.28
CA GLN A 172 19.01 53.54 -11.49
C GLN A 172 18.55 54.82 -10.74
N THR A 173 18.76 55.09 -9.44
CA THR A 173 19.92 54.88 -8.53
C THR A 173 19.64 55.40 -7.08
N THR A 174 20.33 54.81 -6.09
CA THR A 174 21.01 55.38 -4.88
C THR A 174 20.33 55.98 -3.63
N CYS A 175 20.96 55.63 -2.50
CA CYS A 175 20.74 55.93 -1.07
C CYS A 175 21.33 57.27 -0.54
N ARG A 176 20.99 57.66 0.72
CA ARG A 176 21.74 58.46 1.75
C ARG A 176 20.94 58.37 3.10
N GLY A 177 21.44 57.89 4.25
CA GLY A 177 22.33 58.50 5.29
C GLY A 177 21.52 59.40 6.28
N SER A 178 21.64 59.47 7.63
CA SER A 178 22.62 59.03 8.65
C SER A 178 22.06 59.11 10.11
N CYS A 179 22.89 58.66 11.08
CA CYS A 179 22.79 58.34 12.52
C CYS A 179 22.53 59.45 13.59
N ASP A 180 22.05 59.06 14.80
CA ASP A 180 22.63 59.22 16.18
C ASP A 180 21.53 58.92 17.26
N SER A 181 21.73 58.57 18.55
CA SER A 181 22.77 58.05 19.46
C SER A 181 22.09 57.71 20.81
N GLY A 182 22.61 56.79 21.65
CA GLY A 182 22.19 56.62 23.06
C GLY A 182 22.32 55.22 23.68
N GLU A 183 23.34 55.02 24.53
CA GLU A 183 23.63 53.88 25.44
C GLU A 183 22.57 53.74 26.58
N LEU A 184 22.36 52.67 27.38
CA LEU A 184 23.21 51.64 28.03
C LEU A 184 22.30 50.56 28.71
N SER A 185 22.79 49.32 28.82
CA SER A 185 22.64 48.34 29.95
C SER A 185 22.27 46.89 29.56
N ARG A 186 22.94 45.96 30.27
CA ARG A 186 23.06 44.51 30.05
C ARG A 186 21.96 43.72 30.75
N SER A 187 21.47 42.62 30.16
CA SER A 187 21.47 41.26 30.76
C SER A 187 20.72 40.21 29.93
N SER A 188 21.34 39.02 29.85
CA SER A 188 20.75 37.67 29.67
C SER A 188 19.58 37.49 28.68
N GLY A 189 19.91 37.16 27.42
CA GLY A 189 18.95 36.63 26.45
C GLY A 189 18.79 35.11 26.58
N THR A 190 17.91 34.67 27.47
CA THR A 190 17.30 33.34 27.43
C THR A 190 16.43 33.28 26.17
N PHE A 191 16.70 32.36 25.24
CA PHE A 191 15.79 32.10 24.12
C PHE A 191 14.50 31.45 24.66
N SER A 192 13.56 32.29 25.09
CA SER A 192 12.17 31.89 25.30
C SER A 192 11.51 31.78 23.93
N SER A 193 11.34 30.55 23.44
CA SER A 193 10.42 30.27 22.36
C SER A 193 9.00 30.58 22.88
N GLN A 194 8.48 31.76 22.56
CA GLN A 194 7.06 32.03 22.72
C GLN A 194 6.30 31.04 21.85
N ILE A 195 5.68 30.05 22.50
CA ILE A 195 4.62 29.26 21.92
C ILE A 195 3.51 30.26 21.59
N GLU A 196 3.32 30.56 20.30
CA GLU A 196 2.14 31.27 19.84
C GLU A 196 0.92 30.41 20.19
N ASN A 197 0.32 30.72 21.33
CA ASN A 197 -1.01 30.26 21.67
C ASN A 197 -1.95 30.86 20.63
N THR A 198 -2.34 30.04 19.65
CA THR A 198 -3.46 30.36 18.76
C THR A 198 -4.65 30.71 19.66
N PRO A 199 -5.17 31.95 19.63
CA PRO A 199 -6.26 32.32 20.51
C PRO A 199 -7.48 31.46 20.17
N ILE A 200 -8.15 30.94 21.20
CA ILE A 200 -9.45 30.28 21.05
C ILE A 200 -10.39 31.31 20.42
N LEU A 201 -10.64 31.17 19.11
CA LEU A 201 -11.51 32.06 18.36
C LEU A 201 -12.95 31.89 18.82
N CYS A 202 -13.58 33.00 19.20
CA CYS A 202 -15.00 33.06 19.56
C CYS A 202 -15.87 32.69 18.34
N PRO A 203 -16.83 31.75 18.47
CA PRO A 203 -17.69 31.29 17.37
C PRO A 203 -18.48 32.40 16.67
N PHE A 204 -18.65 33.55 17.31
CA PHE A 204 -19.46 34.67 16.81
C PHE A 204 -18.76 35.58 15.77
N HIS A 205 -17.45 35.38 15.51
CA HIS A 205 -16.71 36.14 14.48
C HIS A 205 -16.49 35.36 13.17
N LEU A 206 -17.12 34.19 13.02
CA LEU A 206 -16.99 33.32 11.86
C LEU A 206 -18.19 33.56 10.93
N GLN A 207 -17.95 34.11 9.74
CA GLN A 207 -18.99 34.17 8.72
C GLN A 207 -19.06 32.83 7.96
N PRO A 208 -20.25 32.22 7.84
CA PRO A 208 -20.41 30.97 7.12
C PRO A 208 -20.17 31.19 5.62
N VAL A 209 -19.21 30.45 5.05
CA VAL A 209 -19.08 30.31 3.59
C VAL A 209 -20.15 29.28 3.15
N PRO A 210 -20.88 29.51 2.04
CA PRO A 210 -21.80 28.52 1.52
C PRO A 210 -21.09 27.18 1.29
N GLU A 211 -21.63 26.10 1.85
CA GLU A 211 -21.07 24.75 1.75
C GLU A 211 -20.77 24.29 0.31
N PRO A 212 -21.61 24.59 -0.71
CA PRO A 212 -21.33 24.20 -2.10
C PRO A 212 -20.06 24.82 -2.68
N GLU A 213 -19.75 26.07 -2.32
CA GLU A 213 -18.56 26.76 -2.85
C GLU A 213 -17.26 26.19 -2.25
N THR A 214 -17.33 25.69 -1.02
CA THR A 214 -16.17 25.13 -0.30
C THR A 214 -15.79 23.78 -0.87
N VAL A 215 -16.78 22.91 -1.13
CA VAL A 215 -16.58 21.60 -1.77
C VAL A 215 -15.98 21.76 -3.17
N LEU A 216 -16.53 22.65 -3.98
CA LEU A 216 -16.04 22.91 -5.34
C LEU A 216 -14.60 23.45 -5.34
N LYS A 217 -14.25 24.36 -4.42
CA LYS A 217 -12.88 24.88 -4.30
C LYS A 217 -11.88 23.80 -3.90
N ASN A 218 -12.23 22.94 -2.94
CA ASN A 218 -11.38 21.81 -2.56
C ASN A 218 -11.18 20.86 -3.77
N GLN A 219 -12.25 20.55 -4.51
CA GLN A 219 -12.16 19.72 -5.71
C GLN A 219 -11.29 20.35 -6.81
N GLU A 220 -11.39 21.66 -7.04
CA GLU A 220 -10.58 22.37 -8.04
C GLU A 220 -9.08 22.35 -7.69
N VAL A 221 -8.75 22.68 -6.43
CA VAL A 221 -7.37 22.61 -5.93
C VAL A 221 -6.81 21.19 -6.06
N GLU A 222 -7.60 20.19 -5.72
CA GLU A 222 -7.19 18.79 -5.77
C GLU A 222 -7.01 18.26 -7.19
N PHE A 223 -7.87 18.69 -8.12
CA PHE A 223 -7.68 18.39 -9.53
C PHE A 223 -6.39 19.01 -10.06
N GLY A 224 -6.06 20.23 -9.62
CA GLY A 224 -4.79 20.90 -9.93
C GLY A 224 -3.58 20.13 -9.39
N ARG A 225 -3.60 19.77 -8.10
CA ARG A 225 -2.50 19.05 -7.42
C ARG A 225 -2.24 17.66 -7.98
N ASN A 226 -3.30 16.94 -8.36
CA ASN A 226 -3.20 15.54 -8.78
C ASN A 226 -3.37 15.35 -10.28
N ARG A 227 -3.34 16.44 -11.08
CA ARG A 227 -3.58 16.41 -12.52
C ARG A 227 -2.77 15.34 -13.24
N GLU A 228 -1.47 15.25 -12.95
CA GLU A 228 -0.56 14.27 -13.58
C GLU A 228 -0.97 12.82 -13.25
N ARG A 229 -1.25 12.54 -11.97
CA ARG A 229 -1.72 11.22 -11.51
C ARG A 229 -3.04 10.83 -12.14
N LEU A 230 -3.99 11.77 -12.22
CA LEU A 230 -5.28 11.56 -12.87
C LEU A 230 -5.14 11.32 -14.37
N GLN A 231 -4.25 12.05 -15.05
CA GLN A 231 -3.92 11.82 -16.46
C GLN A 231 -3.30 10.43 -16.66
N PHE A 232 -2.43 10.00 -15.76
CA PHE A 232 -1.82 8.67 -15.80
C PHE A 232 -2.84 7.55 -15.60
N PHE A 233 -3.79 7.69 -14.66
CA PHE A 233 -4.89 6.73 -14.53
C PHE A 233 -5.81 6.71 -15.74
N LYS A 234 -6.14 7.87 -16.29
CA LYS A 234 -6.92 7.95 -17.53
C LYS A 234 -6.20 7.27 -18.71
N TRP A 235 -4.88 7.40 -18.79
CA TRP A 235 -4.09 6.65 -19.77
C TRP A 235 -4.15 5.14 -19.47
N SER A 236 -3.99 4.74 -18.21
CA SER A 236 -3.97 3.34 -17.78
C SER A 236 -5.27 2.61 -18.13
N SER A 237 -6.43 3.22 -17.91
CA SER A 237 -7.73 2.63 -18.28
C SER A 237 -7.92 2.44 -19.79
N GLY A 238 -7.27 3.26 -20.61
CA GLY A 238 -7.25 3.08 -22.06
C GLY A 238 -6.15 2.10 -22.54
N ALA A 239 -5.05 2.00 -21.80
CA ALA A 239 -3.87 1.23 -22.19
C ALA A 239 -3.94 -0.25 -21.77
N PHE A 240 -4.61 -0.56 -20.66
CA PHE A 240 -4.71 -1.90 -20.11
C PHE A 240 -6.15 -2.42 -20.17
N LYS A 241 -6.32 -3.65 -20.68
CA LYS A 241 -7.54 -4.43 -20.48
C LYS A 241 -7.71 -4.69 -18.98
N ASN A 242 -8.96 -4.92 -18.57
CA ASN A 242 -9.32 -5.20 -17.19
C ASN A 242 -9.08 -4.05 -16.20
N VAL A 243 -8.73 -2.84 -16.65
CA VAL A 243 -8.57 -1.67 -15.77
C VAL A 243 -9.73 -0.72 -15.96
N ALA A 244 -10.50 -0.49 -14.90
CA ALA A 244 -11.51 0.56 -14.83
C ALA A 244 -11.05 1.65 -13.85
N VAL A 245 -11.40 2.91 -14.12
CA VAL A 245 -11.09 4.05 -13.24
C VAL A 245 -12.39 4.73 -12.85
N ILE A 246 -12.63 4.82 -11.56
CA ILE A 246 -13.70 5.62 -10.97
C ILE A 246 -13.15 7.03 -10.73
N PRO A 247 -13.74 8.06 -11.37
CA PRO A 247 -13.20 9.41 -11.29
C PRO A 247 -13.42 10.03 -9.89
N PRO A 248 -12.65 11.07 -9.55
CA PRO A 248 -12.80 11.83 -8.31
C PRO A 248 -14.23 12.37 -8.14
N GLY A 249 -14.70 12.43 -6.89
CA GLY A 249 -16.01 13.00 -6.55
C GLY A 249 -17.21 12.08 -6.74
N THR A 250 -17.01 10.83 -7.17
CA THR A 250 -18.07 9.81 -7.31
C THR A 250 -18.52 9.24 -5.95
N GLY A 251 -17.62 9.23 -4.96
CA GLY A 251 -17.82 8.63 -3.65
C GLY A 251 -16.55 7.97 -3.14
N MET A 252 -16.56 7.50 -1.89
CA MET A 252 -15.45 6.72 -1.31
C MET A 252 -15.35 5.33 -1.97
N ALA A 253 -14.15 4.78 -2.06
CA ALA A 253 -13.86 3.51 -2.74
C ALA A 253 -14.81 2.38 -2.33
N HIS A 254 -14.96 2.15 -1.02
CA HIS A 254 -15.80 1.08 -0.50
C HIS A 254 -17.31 1.33 -0.73
N GLN A 255 -17.77 2.58 -0.75
CA GLN A 255 -19.19 2.88 -1.03
C GLN A 255 -19.51 2.63 -2.50
N VAL A 256 -18.66 3.12 -3.41
CA VAL A 256 -18.80 2.83 -4.84
C VAL A 256 -18.66 1.34 -5.12
N ASN A 257 -17.81 0.64 -4.36
CA ASN A 257 -17.67 -0.81 -4.47
C ASN A 257 -18.99 -1.52 -4.15
N LEU A 258 -19.67 -1.16 -3.06
CA LEU A 258 -20.97 -1.73 -2.71
C LEU A 258 -22.08 -1.41 -3.70
N GLU A 259 -22.16 -0.15 -4.13
CA GLU A 259 -23.32 0.33 -4.89
C GLU A 259 -23.19 0.07 -6.40
N TYR A 260 -21.97 -0.05 -6.92
CA TYR A 260 -21.71 -0.04 -8.36
C TYR A 260 -20.78 -1.14 -8.87
N LEU A 261 -19.68 -1.45 -8.18
CA LEU A 261 -18.69 -2.42 -8.68
C LEU A 261 -19.01 -3.88 -8.35
N SER A 262 -19.76 -4.11 -7.28
CA SER A 262 -20.10 -5.45 -6.79
C SER A 262 -20.92 -6.22 -7.81
N ARG A 263 -20.42 -7.39 -8.22
CA ARG A 263 -21.07 -8.26 -9.21
C ARG A 263 -21.85 -9.39 -8.56
N VAL A 264 -21.47 -9.79 -7.34
CA VAL A 264 -21.99 -10.95 -6.58
C VAL A 264 -21.70 -12.29 -7.26
N VAL A 265 -21.99 -12.42 -8.56
CA VAL A 265 -21.63 -13.55 -9.41
C VAL A 265 -20.96 -13.01 -10.66
N PHE A 266 -19.76 -13.52 -10.96
CA PHE A 266 -19.06 -13.25 -12.20
C PHE A 266 -19.55 -14.15 -13.33
N GLU A 267 -19.51 -13.60 -14.54
CA GLU A 267 -19.63 -14.37 -15.78
C GLU A 267 -18.38 -14.07 -16.63
N GLU A 268 -17.50 -15.06 -16.80
CA GLU A 268 -16.32 -14.94 -17.66
C GLU A 268 -16.21 -16.16 -18.57
N LYS A 269 -16.15 -15.94 -19.89
CA LYS A 269 -16.05 -17.03 -20.91
C LYS A 269 -17.11 -18.12 -20.68
N ASP A 270 -18.34 -17.69 -20.45
CA ASP A 270 -19.51 -18.54 -20.15
C ASP A 270 -19.43 -19.33 -18.82
N LEU A 271 -18.44 -19.06 -17.97
CA LEU A 271 -18.31 -19.68 -16.64
C LEU A 271 -18.83 -18.74 -15.55
N PHE A 272 -19.70 -19.25 -14.68
CA PHE A 272 -20.17 -18.57 -13.48
C PHE A 272 -19.34 -18.95 -12.25
N PHE A 273 -19.00 -17.95 -11.45
CA PHE A 273 -18.32 -18.13 -10.16
C PHE A 273 -18.63 -16.97 -9.21
N PRO A 274 -18.52 -17.15 -7.88
CA PRO A 274 -18.77 -16.09 -6.91
C PRO A 274 -17.82 -14.90 -7.09
N ASP A 275 -18.35 -13.69 -6.87
CA ASP A 275 -17.51 -12.50 -6.70
C ASP A 275 -16.69 -12.62 -5.41
N SER A 276 -15.44 -12.18 -5.51
CA SER A 276 -14.50 -12.06 -4.42
C SER A 276 -13.50 -10.97 -4.73
N VAL A 277 -13.07 -10.23 -3.70
CA VAL A 277 -12.28 -9.03 -3.89
C VAL A 277 -11.22 -8.85 -2.83
N VAL A 278 -10.00 -8.54 -3.25
CA VAL A 278 -8.97 -8.00 -2.37
C VAL A 278 -8.65 -6.58 -2.80
N GLY A 279 -8.25 -5.73 -1.86
CA GLY A 279 -7.91 -4.36 -2.22
C GLY A 279 -7.06 -3.66 -1.20
N THR A 280 -6.52 -2.51 -1.57
CA THR A 280 -5.57 -1.75 -0.73
C THR A 280 -6.23 -0.82 0.28
N ASP A 281 -7.46 -1.11 0.64
CA ASP A 281 -8.26 -0.37 1.62
C ASP A 281 -8.79 -1.36 2.67
N SER A 282 -8.62 -1.04 3.96
CA SER A 282 -9.10 -1.88 5.06
C SER A 282 -10.61 -2.07 5.06
N HIS A 283 -11.36 -1.13 4.48
CA HIS A 283 -12.83 -1.12 4.41
C HIS A 283 -13.38 -1.89 3.20
N ILE A 284 -12.53 -2.53 2.39
CA ILE A 284 -13.00 -3.50 1.37
C ILE A 284 -13.88 -4.58 2.00
N THR A 285 -13.65 -4.90 3.26
CA THR A 285 -14.47 -5.81 4.08
C THR A 285 -15.97 -5.46 4.12
N MET A 286 -16.36 -4.23 3.77
CA MET A 286 -17.76 -3.83 3.70
C MET A 286 -18.57 -4.66 2.69
N VAL A 287 -17.95 -5.13 1.61
CA VAL A 287 -18.60 -5.98 0.58
C VAL A 287 -19.03 -7.35 1.09
N ASN A 288 -18.47 -7.81 2.21
CA ASN A 288 -18.90 -9.06 2.86
C ASN A 288 -20.39 -9.00 3.25
N GLY A 289 -20.92 -7.80 3.52
CA GLY A 289 -22.35 -7.60 3.79
C GLY A 289 -23.28 -7.87 2.58
N LEU A 290 -22.72 -7.99 1.37
CA LEU A 290 -23.44 -8.39 0.15
C LEU A 290 -23.22 -9.87 -0.23
N GLY A 291 -22.54 -10.65 0.64
CA GLY A 291 -22.18 -12.04 0.35
C GLY A 291 -20.94 -12.19 -0.55
N ILE A 292 -20.14 -11.14 -0.72
CA ILE A 292 -18.91 -11.14 -1.51
C ILE A 292 -17.74 -11.30 -0.55
N LEU A 293 -16.96 -12.39 -0.66
CA LEU A 293 -15.80 -12.61 0.20
C LEU A 293 -14.68 -11.62 -0.18
N GLY A 294 -14.32 -10.72 0.72
CA GLY A 294 -13.24 -9.78 0.48
C GLY A 294 -12.65 -9.08 1.70
N TRP A 295 -11.39 -8.68 1.58
CA TRP A 295 -10.64 -8.01 2.64
C TRP A 295 -9.53 -7.10 2.10
N GLY A 296 -8.97 -6.29 3.02
CA GLY A 296 -7.85 -5.41 2.72
C GLY A 296 -6.52 -6.15 2.71
N VAL A 297 -5.72 -5.97 1.66
CA VAL A 297 -4.34 -6.45 1.55
C VAL A 297 -3.43 -5.28 1.17
N GLY A 298 -2.12 -5.49 1.16
CA GLY A 298 -1.19 -4.46 0.76
C GLY A 298 -1.08 -4.20 -0.73
N GLY A 299 -0.30 -3.16 -1.06
CA GLY A 299 -0.06 -2.75 -2.45
C GLY A 299 0.70 -3.80 -3.26
N ILE A 300 1.66 -4.50 -2.65
CA ILE A 300 2.45 -5.53 -3.35
C ILE A 300 1.63 -6.79 -3.58
N GLU A 301 0.78 -7.16 -2.63
CA GLU A 301 -0.10 -8.32 -2.72
C GLU A 301 -1.17 -8.11 -3.78
N THR A 302 -1.80 -6.93 -3.80
CA THR A 302 -2.72 -6.57 -4.89
C THR A 302 -2.03 -6.55 -6.24
N GLU A 303 -0.83 -5.99 -6.33
CA GLU A 303 -0.01 -6.04 -7.55
C GLU A 303 0.31 -7.48 -7.98
N ALA A 304 0.64 -8.36 -7.03
CA ALA A 304 0.86 -9.78 -7.29
C ALA A 304 -0.39 -10.50 -7.83
N VAL A 305 -1.56 -10.20 -7.26
CA VAL A 305 -2.85 -10.70 -7.74
C VAL A 305 -3.16 -10.20 -9.14
N MET A 306 -2.88 -8.92 -9.43
CA MET A 306 -3.00 -8.38 -10.78
C MET A 306 -2.06 -9.07 -11.76
N LEU A 307 -0.93 -9.62 -11.30
CA LEU A 307 0.00 -10.41 -12.11
C LEU A 307 -0.38 -11.90 -12.20
N GLY A 308 -1.49 -12.32 -11.57
CA GLY A 308 -2.03 -13.67 -11.63
C GLY A 308 -1.53 -14.60 -10.52
N LEU A 309 -0.92 -14.08 -9.46
CA LEU A 309 -0.59 -14.87 -8.27
C LEU A 309 -1.74 -14.92 -7.27
N PRO A 310 -1.87 -16.00 -6.48
CA PRO A 310 -2.80 -16.03 -5.37
C PRO A 310 -2.33 -15.17 -4.20
N VAL A 311 -3.28 -14.80 -3.34
CA VAL A 311 -2.99 -14.36 -1.97
C VAL A 311 -2.87 -15.60 -1.09
N THR A 312 -1.81 -15.69 -0.29
CA THR A 312 -1.68 -16.75 0.71
C THR A 312 -2.41 -16.34 1.99
N LEU A 313 -3.21 -17.24 2.57
CA LEU A 313 -3.77 -17.05 3.90
C LEU A 313 -3.67 -18.34 4.72
N THR A 314 -3.53 -18.20 6.03
CA THR A 314 -3.81 -19.32 6.94
C THR A 314 -5.31 -19.61 6.88
N LEU A 315 -5.68 -20.87 6.68
CA LEU A 315 -7.07 -21.30 6.59
C LEU A 315 -7.81 -20.90 7.88
N PRO A 316 -8.77 -19.94 7.83
CA PRO A 316 -9.24 -19.26 9.03
C PRO A 316 -10.24 -20.11 9.78
N GLU A 317 -10.31 -19.97 11.10
CA GLU A 317 -11.50 -20.42 11.83
C GLU A 317 -12.67 -19.48 11.52
N VAL A 318 -13.88 -20.01 11.60
CA VAL A 318 -15.11 -19.26 11.33
C VAL A 318 -15.96 -19.25 12.59
N VAL A 319 -16.21 -18.06 13.11
CA VAL A 319 -17.14 -17.82 14.21
C VAL A 319 -18.51 -17.51 13.63
N GLY A 320 -19.45 -18.44 13.84
CA GLY A 320 -20.86 -18.22 13.52
C GLY A 320 -21.51 -17.28 14.54
N CYS A 321 -21.99 -16.13 14.08
CA CYS A 321 -22.77 -15.20 14.89
C CYS A 321 -24.25 -15.34 14.49
N GLU A 322 -25.01 -16.08 15.31
CA GLU A 322 -26.44 -16.23 15.15
C GLU A 322 -27.17 -15.03 15.75
N LEU A 323 -27.93 -14.30 14.93
CA LEU A 323 -28.74 -13.19 15.40
C LEU A 323 -30.18 -13.63 15.56
N THR A 324 -30.65 -13.62 16.81
CA THR A 324 -31.99 -14.04 17.18
C THR A 324 -32.84 -12.88 17.71
N GLY A 325 -34.15 -12.94 17.50
CA GLY A 325 -35.10 -11.95 18.03
C GLY A 325 -35.34 -10.76 17.09
N SER A 326 -35.89 -9.67 17.64
CA SER A 326 -36.17 -8.43 16.90
C SER A 326 -35.63 -7.22 17.67
N SER A 327 -35.17 -6.21 16.94
CA SER A 327 -34.68 -4.97 17.53
C SER A 327 -35.84 -4.09 18.00
N ASN A 328 -35.60 -3.29 19.06
CA ASN A 328 -36.53 -2.25 19.46
C ASN A 328 -36.64 -1.18 18.33
N ALA A 329 -37.81 -0.58 18.17
CA ALA A 329 -38.11 0.41 17.13
C ALA A 329 -37.20 1.65 17.15
N PHE A 330 -36.58 1.97 18.29
CA PHE A 330 -35.66 3.11 18.44
C PHE A 330 -34.18 2.76 18.20
N VAL A 331 -33.87 1.48 17.92
CA VAL A 331 -32.50 1.03 17.65
C VAL A 331 -32.13 1.38 16.21
N THR A 332 -30.97 2.01 16.04
CA THR A 332 -30.41 2.34 14.74
C THR A 332 -29.41 1.28 14.28
N SER A 333 -28.99 1.33 13.01
CA SER A 333 -27.95 0.44 12.48
C SER A 333 -26.62 0.59 13.22
N ILE A 334 -26.27 1.81 13.66
CA ILE A 334 -25.03 2.05 14.42
C ILE A 334 -25.08 1.40 15.79
N ASP A 335 -26.23 1.38 16.46
CA ASP A 335 -26.39 0.72 17.76
C ASP A 335 -26.16 -0.80 17.64
N ILE A 336 -26.67 -1.42 16.57
CA ILE A 336 -26.47 -2.84 16.27
C ILE A 336 -24.98 -3.12 15.99
N VAL A 337 -24.35 -2.32 15.12
CA VAL A 337 -22.94 -2.51 14.75
C VAL A 337 -22.02 -2.33 15.96
N LEU A 338 -22.24 -1.30 16.78
CA LEU A 338 -21.45 -1.07 17.99
C LEU A 338 -21.68 -2.18 19.03
N GLY A 339 -22.91 -2.70 19.14
CA GLY A 339 -23.24 -3.85 19.98
C GLY A 339 -22.46 -5.10 19.58
N ILE A 340 -22.50 -5.47 18.29
CA ILE A 340 -21.77 -6.61 17.73
C ILE A 340 -20.26 -6.42 17.89
N THR A 341 -19.75 -5.21 17.61
CA THR A 341 -18.33 -4.86 17.75
C THR A 341 -17.88 -5.07 19.20
N LYS A 342 -18.66 -4.60 20.17
CA LYS A 342 -18.35 -4.76 21.60
C LYS A 342 -18.27 -6.23 22.02
N VAL A 343 -19.18 -7.07 21.53
CA VAL A 343 -19.16 -8.51 21.80
C VAL A 343 -17.94 -9.18 21.15
N SER A 344 -17.64 -8.84 19.90
CA SER A 344 -16.52 -9.41 19.14
C SER A 344 -15.16 -9.10 19.77
N THR A 345 -14.98 -7.89 20.30
CA THR A 345 -13.76 -7.49 21.03
C THR A 345 -13.54 -8.34 22.29
N ASN A 346 -14.61 -8.74 22.97
CA ASN A 346 -14.52 -9.60 24.16
C ASN A 346 -14.19 -11.07 23.83
N ILE A 347 -14.52 -11.53 22.61
CA ILE A 347 -14.28 -12.91 22.15
C ILE A 347 -12.88 -13.07 21.49
N ASN A 348 -12.17 -11.96 21.26
CA ASN A 348 -10.86 -11.91 20.60
C ASN A 348 -10.84 -12.57 19.20
N CYS A 349 -11.67 -12.06 18.28
CA CYS A 349 -11.75 -12.55 16.90
C CYS A 349 -10.63 -12.06 15.96
N SER A 350 -9.45 -11.70 16.47
CA SER A 350 -8.42 -10.96 15.70
C SER A 350 -7.83 -11.70 14.48
N MET A 351 -8.08 -13.01 14.34
CA MET A 351 -7.61 -13.85 13.23
C MET A 351 -8.71 -14.78 12.67
N LEU A 352 -9.98 -14.46 12.89
CA LEU A 352 -11.11 -15.32 12.55
C LEU A 352 -12.02 -14.66 11.51
N PHE A 353 -12.67 -15.49 10.69
CA PHE A 353 -13.80 -15.03 9.90
C PHE A 353 -15.05 -15.00 10.77
N THR A 354 -15.80 -13.91 10.74
CA THR A 354 -17.11 -13.83 11.40
C THR A 354 -18.19 -13.95 10.34
N GLU A 355 -19.03 -14.96 10.46
CA GLU A 355 -20.14 -15.20 9.54
C GLU A 355 -21.46 -14.94 10.26
N HIS A 356 -22.27 -14.02 9.73
CA HIS A 356 -23.56 -13.68 10.29
C HIS A 356 -24.65 -14.51 9.61
N LEU A 357 -25.30 -15.37 10.38
CA LEU A 357 -26.44 -16.14 9.92
C LEU A 357 -27.70 -15.28 10.14
N TYR A 358 -28.37 -14.93 9.04
CA TYR A 358 -29.56 -14.09 8.94
C TYR A 358 -29.35 -12.60 9.25
N LEU A 359 -29.00 -11.80 8.23
CA LEU A 359 -29.12 -10.34 8.27
C LEU A 359 -29.47 -9.73 6.91
N SER A 360 -30.44 -8.83 6.91
CA SER A 360 -30.63 -7.81 5.88
C SER A 360 -30.06 -6.48 6.38
N ARG A 361 -28.93 -6.06 5.77
CA ARG A 361 -28.31 -4.71 5.81
C ARG A 361 -27.86 -4.16 7.18
N ALA A 362 -26.55 -4.03 7.38
CA ALA A 362 -25.92 -3.10 8.32
C ALA A 362 -24.60 -2.55 7.75
N ALA A 363 -24.29 -1.28 8.00
CA ALA A 363 -23.10 -0.56 7.53
C ALA A 363 -22.29 0.01 8.71
N ALA A 364 -20.96 0.00 8.62
CA ALA A 364 -20.04 0.42 9.70
C ALA A 364 -19.35 1.78 9.41
N PRO A 365 -18.86 2.52 10.44
CA PRO A 365 -18.28 3.86 10.31
C PRO A 365 -16.74 3.88 10.14
N GLN A 366 -16.21 5.04 9.75
CA GLN A 366 -14.80 5.31 9.38
C GLN A 366 -14.02 6.21 10.36
N GLU A 367 -12.68 6.10 10.36
CA GLU A 367 -11.75 7.19 10.71
C GLU A 367 -10.47 7.18 9.83
N PRO A 368 -10.01 8.34 9.29
CA PRO A 368 -8.73 8.44 8.56
C PRO A 368 -7.58 9.01 9.42
N ARG A 369 -6.33 8.64 9.08
CA ARG A 369 -5.09 9.28 9.59
C ARG A 369 -4.19 9.73 8.43
N PHE A 370 -3.65 10.94 8.53
CA PHE A 370 -2.68 11.52 7.58
C PHE A 370 -1.29 11.63 8.19
N GLU A 371 -0.24 11.45 7.38
CA GLU A 371 1.17 11.52 7.78
C GLU A 371 1.91 12.57 6.91
N PHE A 372 2.59 13.54 7.54
CA PHE A 372 3.24 14.70 6.88
C PHE A 372 4.73 14.45 6.56
N MET A 373 5.25 15.17 5.53
CA MET A 373 6.62 15.05 5.03
C MET A 373 7.64 15.82 5.92
N PRO A 374 8.79 15.23 6.30
CA PRO A 374 9.78 15.87 7.17
C PRO A 374 10.78 16.80 6.43
N PRO A 375 11.49 17.69 7.14
CA PRO A 375 12.30 18.78 6.56
C PRO A 375 13.57 18.37 5.80
N SER A 376 14.12 17.17 6.01
CA SER A 376 15.39 16.75 5.39
C SER A 376 15.30 16.59 3.85
N LEU A 377 14.10 16.45 3.30
CA LEU A 377 13.88 16.22 1.87
C LEU A 377 13.61 17.48 1.04
N VAL A 378 13.66 18.66 1.66
CA VAL A 378 13.55 19.96 0.97
C VAL A 378 14.57 20.06 -0.18
N LEU A 379 15.72 19.38 -0.07
CA LEU A 379 16.82 19.44 -1.05
C LEU A 379 16.60 18.71 -2.39
N THR A 380 15.64 17.78 -2.51
CA THR A 380 15.45 16.99 -3.76
C THR A 380 14.46 17.63 -4.73
N LEU A 381 13.51 18.41 -4.20
CA LEU A 381 12.49 19.09 -4.98
C LEU A 381 12.91 20.54 -5.34
N LEU A 382 13.90 21.09 -4.63
CA LEU A 382 14.53 22.38 -4.93
C LEU A 382 15.19 22.44 -6.33
N PRO A 383 15.93 21.41 -6.82
CA PRO A 383 16.47 21.38 -8.18
C PRO A 383 15.38 21.38 -9.27
N CYS A 384 14.18 20.90 -8.94
CA CYS A 384 13.00 20.92 -9.83
C CYS A 384 12.22 22.24 -9.78
N SER A 385 12.78 23.30 -9.16
CA SER A 385 12.12 24.60 -8.97
C SER A 385 10.79 24.55 -8.20
N LEU A 386 10.61 23.56 -7.31
CA LEU A 386 9.41 23.44 -6.47
C LEU A 386 9.61 24.12 -5.13
N THR A 387 8.59 24.82 -4.66
CA THR A 387 8.52 25.40 -3.32
C THR A 387 8.06 24.35 -2.29
N PRO A 388 8.34 24.54 -0.98
CA PRO A 388 7.88 23.62 0.05
C PRO A 388 6.37 23.35 0.07
N ARG A 389 5.55 24.32 -0.37
CA ARG A 389 4.08 24.14 -0.49
C ARG A 389 3.68 23.21 -1.63
N GLU A 390 4.55 23.02 -2.61
CA GLU A 390 4.31 22.18 -3.79
C GLU A 390 4.87 20.76 -3.62
N PHE A 391 5.50 20.46 -2.48
CA PHE A 391 6.09 19.14 -2.24
C PHE A 391 5.05 18.03 -2.22
N ASN A 392 3.85 18.31 -1.72
CA ASN A 392 2.77 17.34 -1.51
C ASN A 392 3.20 16.24 -0.50
N SER A 393 2.37 15.22 -0.29
CA SER A 393 2.67 14.09 0.60
C SER A 393 3.53 13.02 -0.09
N TYR A 394 4.21 12.17 0.69
CA TYR A 394 4.87 10.98 0.11
C TYR A 394 3.88 10.08 -0.62
N GLY A 395 2.65 9.94 -0.11
CA GLY A 395 1.59 9.17 -0.76
C GLY A 395 1.34 9.62 -2.20
N ALA A 396 1.29 10.94 -2.42
CA ALA A 396 1.10 11.52 -3.75
C ALA A 396 2.32 11.35 -4.69
N ARG A 397 3.48 10.95 -4.16
CA ARG A 397 4.73 10.79 -4.92
C ARG A 397 5.10 9.34 -5.18
N ARG A 398 4.22 8.38 -4.86
CA ARG A 398 4.49 6.94 -4.96
C ARG A 398 4.80 6.42 -6.37
N GLY A 399 4.41 7.15 -7.41
CA GLY A 399 4.79 6.86 -8.80
C GLY A 399 6.18 7.40 -9.21
N ASN A 400 6.90 8.06 -8.31
CA ASN A 400 8.23 8.60 -8.53
C ASN A 400 9.23 7.92 -7.59
N ASP A 401 9.99 6.99 -8.13
CA ASP A 401 10.95 6.17 -7.40
C ASP A 401 12.08 6.98 -6.78
N ALA A 402 12.52 8.05 -7.45
CA ALA A 402 13.58 8.92 -6.94
C ALA A 402 13.18 9.61 -5.63
N VAL A 403 11.93 10.04 -5.48
CA VAL A 403 11.42 10.63 -4.24
C VAL A 403 11.23 9.57 -3.17
N MET A 404 10.67 8.42 -3.53
CA MET A 404 10.32 7.39 -2.56
C MET A 404 11.54 6.64 -2.00
N THR A 405 12.56 6.40 -2.82
CA THR A 405 13.83 5.82 -2.38
C THR A 405 14.52 6.76 -1.38
N ARG A 406 14.48 8.08 -1.61
CA ARG A 406 14.97 9.08 -0.65
C ARG A 406 14.15 9.14 0.63
N GLY A 407 12.85 8.88 0.54
CA GLY A 407 11.95 8.76 1.69
C GLY A 407 12.14 7.46 2.49
N THR A 408 12.88 6.50 1.98
CA THR A 408 13.09 5.20 2.64
C THR A 408 14.01 5.39 3.85
N PHE A 409 13.54 4.93 5.02
CA PHE A 409 14.18 5.19 6.32
C PHE A 409 14.36 6.69 6.66
N ALA A 410 13.59 7.57 6.02
CA ALA A 410 13.62 9.02 6.29
C ALA A 410 12.69 9.46 7.44
N ASN A 411 12.10 8.51 8.19
CA ASN A 411 11.24 8.85 9.32
C ASN A 411 12.07 9.47 10.44
N ILE A 412 11.67 10.66 10.91
CA ILE A 412 12.38 11.39 11.98
C ILE A 412 12.44 10.63 13.31
N LYS A 413 11.56 9.64 13.49
CA LYS A 413 11.51 8.76 14.66
C LYS A 413 12.34 7.48 14.50
N LEU A 414 13.03 7.29 13.37
CA LEU A 414 13.90 6.13 13.17
C LEU A 414 14.96 6.08 14.26
N PHE A 415 15.02 4.97 15.00
CA PHE A 415 16.05 4.74 16.01
C PHE A 415 17.15 3.86 15.42
N ASN A 416 18.18 4.46 14.83
CA ASN A 416 19.34 3.75 14.34
C ASN A 416 20.35 3.53 15.48
N LYS A 417 20.64 2.26 15.83
CA LYS A 417 21.58 1.92 16.91
C LYS A 417 22.99 2.51 16.69
N PHE A 418 23.42 2.76 15.45
CA PHE A 418 24.70 3.43 15.17
C PHE A 418 24.75 4.89 15.61
N ILE A 419 23.59 5.56 15.63
CA ILE A 419 23.45 6.98 15.98
C ILE A 419 23.11 7.17 17.47
N GLY A 420 22.42 6.19 18.06
CA GLY A 420 22.07 6.18 19.49
C GLY A 420 20.92 7.11 19.90
N LYS A 421 20.33 7.83 18.94
CA LYS A 421 19.15 8.70 19.15
C LYS A 421 18.22 8.65 17.92
N PRO A 422 16.92 9.00 18.08
CA PRO A 422 16.00 9.12 16.95
C PRO A 422 16.52 10.11 15.91
N ALA A 423 16.84 9.61 14.71
CA ALA A 423 17.28 10.38 13.57
C ALA A 423 17.19 9.53 12.29
N PRO A 424 16.78 10.12 11.14
CA PRO A 424 16.75 9.43 9.84
C PRO A 424 18.14 9.36 9.19
N LYS A 425 19.16 8.97 9.98
CA LYS A 425 20.58 9.03 9.61
C LYS A 425 21.29 7.71 9.86
N THR A 426 22.41 7.53 9.20
CA THR A 426 23.32 6.40 9.42
C THR A 426 24.78 6.83 9.23
N ILE A 427 25.70 5.90 9.41
CA ILE A 427 27.14 6.12 9.26
C ILE A 427 27.59 5.44 7.97
N HIS A 428 28.23 6.20 7.10
CA HIS A 428 28.99 5.62 6.00
C HIS A 428 30.36 5.17 6.54
N PHE A 429 30.53 3.86 6.78
CA PHE A 429 31.69 3.33 7.50
C PHE A 429 33.04 3.62 6.83
N PRO A 430 33.18 3.52 5.48
CA PRO A 430 34.44 3.82 4.84
C PRO A 430 34.92 5.27 5.05
N SER A 431 34.00 6.25 5.09
CA SER A 431 34.34 7.67 5.30
C SER A 431 34.21 8.14 6.75
N GLY A 432 33.52 7.38 7.60
CA GLY A 432 33.17 7.74 8.98
C GLY A 432 32.11 8.84 9.10
N GLN A 433 31.53 9.31 7.99
CA GLN A 433 30.57 10.42 8.00
C GLN A 433 29.17 9.96 8.43
N THR A 434 28.49 10.81 9.20
CA THR A 434 27.06 10.63 9.51
C THR A 434 26.23 11.36 8.47
N LEU A 435 25.44 10.62 7.70
CA LEU A 435 24.66 11.11 6.56
C LEU A 435 23.19 10.69 6.68
N ASP A 436 22.33 11.25 5.85
CA ASP A 436 20.99 10.68 5.66
C ASP A 436 21.10 9.27 5.06
N VAL A 437 20.14 8.38 5.37
CA VAL A 437 20.24 6.96 4.98
C VAL A 437 20.40 6.80 3.46
N PHE A 438 19.65 7.58 2.67
CA PHE A 438 19.77 7.58 1.21
C PHE A 438 21.17 8.01 0.72
N GLU A 439 21.73 9.08 1.28
CA GLU A 439 23.04 9.59 0.88
C GLU A 439 24.15 8.58 1.17
N ALA A 440 24.09 7.93 2.35
CA ALA A 440 25.01 6.85 2.70
C ALA A 440 24.88 5.67 1.72
N ALA A 441 23.65 5.25 1.40
CA ALA A 441 23.40 4.17 0.45
C ALA A 441 23.92 4.49 -0.96
N GLU A 442 23.76 5.73 -1.43
CA GLU A 442 24.27 6.18 -2.73
C GLU A 442 25.81 6.10 -2.79
N LEU A 443 26.51 6.44 -1.70
CA LEU A 443 27.97 6.26 -1.63
C LEU A 443 28.37 4.78 -1.71
N TYR A 444 27.72 3.91 -0.94
CA TYR A 444 27.99 2.46 -1.02
C TYR A 444 27.73 1.89 -2.42
N GLN A 445 26.67 2.35 -3.10
CA GLN A 445 26.40 1.96 -4.49
C GLN A 445 27.52 2.40 -5.44
N LYS A 446 28.01 3.64 -5.32
CA LYS A 446 29.15 4.14 -6.12
C LYS A 446 30.44 3.36 -5.86
N GLU A 447 30.61 2.88 -4.64
CA GLU A 447 31.74 2.06 -4.21
C GLU A 447 31.58 0.56 -4.58
N GLY A 448 30.41 0.15 -5.07
CA GLY A 448 30.12 -1.24 -5.42
C GLY A 448 30.00 -2.17 -4.22
N ILE A 449 29.66 -1.63 -3.03
CA ILE A 449 29.58 -2.38 -1.78
C ILE A 449 28.11 -2.78 -1.53
N PRO A 450 27.79 -4.09 -1.45
CA PRO A 450 26.44 -4.55 -1.11
C PRO A 450 26.03 -4.16 0.31
N LEU A 451 24.73 -3.90 0.49
CA LEU A 451 24.17 -3.55 1.80
C LEU A 451 23.32 -4.67 2.39
N ILE A 452 23.36 -4.78 3.72
CA ILE A 452 22.39 -5.56 4.51
C ILE A 452 21.80 -4.69 5.63
N ILE A 453 20.67 -5.13 6.18
CA ILE A 453 20.07 -4.50 7.37
C ILE A 453 20.12 -5.49 8.53
N LEU A 454 20.54 -5.03 9.72
CA LEU A 454 20.36 -5.76 10.98
C LEU A 454 19.12 -5.23 11.70
N ALA A 455 18.22 -6.11 12.09
CA ALA A 455 16.97 -5.78 12.77
C ALA A 455 16.70 -6.68 13.98
N GLY A 456 15.83 -6.21 14.88
CA GLY A 456 15.37 -6.98 16.03
C GLY A 456 14.15 -7.84 15.71
N LYS A 457 13.26 -7.99 16.69
CA LYS A 457 12.01 -8.76 16.57
C LYS A 457 10.93 -8.02 15.78
N LYS A 458 10.07 -8.80 15.11
CA LYS A 458 8.88 -8.33 14.37
C LYS A 458 9.21 -7.22 13.36
N TYR A 459 10.31 -7.37 12.65
CA TYR A 459 10.71 -6.42 11.60
C TYR A 459 9.61 -6.32 10.54
N GLY A 460 9.26 -5.09 10.15
CA GLY A 460 8.16 -4.85 9.20
C GLY A 460 6.77 -4.70 9.80
N SER A 461 6.63 -4.66 11.13
CA SER A 461 5.32 -4.48 11.77
C SER A 461 4.59 -3.21 11.29
N GLY A 462 3.31 -3.36 10.94
CA GLY A 462 2.43 -2.26 10.53
C GLY A 462 1.61 -2.61 9.30
N ASN A 463 0.96 -1.61 8.71
CA ASN A 463 0.21 -1.80 7.47
C ASN A 463 1.18 -1.98 6.29
N SER A 464 0.86 -2.94 5.42
CA SER A 464 1.61 -3.16 4.19
C SER A 464 1.64 -1.88 3.34
N ARG A 465 2.85 -1.42 3.05
CA ARG A 465 3.13 -0.31 2.13
C ARG A 465 4.12 -0.85 1.10
N ASP A 466 3.74 -0.80 -0.17
CA ASP A 466 4.57 -1.08 -1.33
C ASP A 466 6.04 -0.62 -1.25
N TRP A 467 6.25 0.62 -0.80
CA TRP A 467 7.59 1.20 -0.68
C TRP A 467 8.43 0.68 0.49
N ALA A 468 7.85 -0.13 1.39
CA ALA A 468 8.57 -0.76 2.49
C ALA A 468 9.58 -1.82 2.02
N ALA A 469 9.34 -2.45 0.86
CA ALA A 469 10.28 -3.41 0.24
C ALA A 469 10.99 -2.81 -0.99
N LYS A 470 10.27 -2.07 -1.86
CA LYS A 470 10.85 -1.39 -3.03
C LYS A 470 11.92 -0.37 -2.64
N GLY A 471 11.71 0.34 -1.54
CA GLY A 471 12.66 1.32 -0.99
C GLY A 471 14.03 0.71 -0.66
N PRO A 472 14.10 -0.26 0.28
CA PRO A 472 15.35 -0.95 0.60
C PRO A 472 16.02 -1.58 -0.62
N TYR A 473 15.25 -2.15 -1.56
CA TYR A 473 15.78 -2.70 -2.80
C TYR A 473 16.53 -1.66 -3.63
N LEU A 474 15.91 -0.49 -3.84
CA LEU A 474 16.52 0.63 -4.58
C LEU A 474 17.65 1.34 -3.82
N LEU A 475 17.68 1.24 -2.48
CA LEU A 475 18.85 1.60 -1.69
C LEU A 475 20.03 0.61 -1.88
N GLY A 476 19.81 -0.54 -2.52
CA GLY A 476 20.86 -1.53 -2.80
C GLY A 476 21.00 -2.60 -1.72
N VAL A 477 20.02 -2.71 -0.81
CA VAL A 477 19.96 -3.77 0.20
C VAL A 477 19.77 -5.13 -0.48
N LYS A 478 20.57 -6.12 -0.10
CA LYS A 478 20.54 -7.49 -0.67
C LYS A 478 19.95 -8.51 0.29
N ALA A 479 20.07 -8.28 1.60
CA ALA A 479 19.49 -9.12 2.62
C ALA A 479 19.11 -8.31 3.86
N VAL A 480 18.13 -8.78 4.60
CA VAL A 480 17.83 -8.32 5.96
C VAL A 480 18.12 -9.49 6.89
N LEU A 481 18.78 -9.23 8.02
CA LEU A 481 18.97 -10.19 9.10
C LEU A 481 18.23 -9.69 10.33
N ALA A 482 17.18 -10.41 10.73
CA ALA A 482 16.30 -10.03 11.83
C ALA A 482 16.18 -11.16 12.86
N GLU A 483 15.72 -10.84 14.08
CA GLU A 483 15.33 -11.88 15.04
C GLU A 483 14.00 -12.53 14.67
N SER A 484 13.10 -11.78 14.04
CA SER A 484 11.86 -12.28 13.46
C SER A 484 11.22 -11.23 12.56
N TYR A 485 10.37 -11.68 11.64
CA TYR A 485 9.61 -10.82 10.73
C TYR A 485 8.13 -10.78 11.08
N GLU A 486 7.47 -9.70 10.68
CA GLU A 486 6.04 -9.74 10.38
C GLU A 486 5.86 -10.47 9.03
N LYS A 487 4.88 -11.39 8.93
CA LYS A 487 4.77 -12.34 7.82
C LYS A 487 4.62 -11.63 6.48
N ILE A 488 3.66 -10.72 6.40
CA ILE A 488 3.35 -9.98 5.17
C ILE A 488 4.58 -9.21 4.68
N HIS A 489 5.31 -8.55 5.59
CA HIS A 489 6.52 -7.83 5.19
C HIS A 489 7.63 -8.75 4.67
N LYS A 490 7.79 -9.94 5.26
CA LYS A 490 8.77 -10.93 4.79
C LYS A 490 8.49 -11.33 3.34
N ASP A 491 7.23 -11.61 3.03
CA ASP A 491 6.80 -12.02 1.69
C ASP A 491 7.09 -10.92 0.64
N HIS A 492 7.00 -9.64 1.03
CA HIS A 492 7.39 -8.53 0.16
C HIS A 492 8.88 -8.43 -0.10
N LEU A 493 9.71 -8.70 0.93
CA LEU A 493 11.16 -8.73 0.76
C LEU A 493 11.55 -9.81 -0.26
N VAL A 494 10.98 -11.02 -0.12
CA VAL A 494 11.16 -12.09 -1.10
C VAL A 494 10.65 -11.66 -2.48
N GLY A 495 9.46 -11.06 -2.53
CA GLY A 495 8.82 -10.59 -3.75
C GLY A 495 9.59 -9.51 -4.50
N ILE A 496 10.46 -8.75 -3.85
CA ILE A 496 11.35 -7.77 -4.51
C ILE A 496 12.79 -8.30 -4.70
N GLY A 497 13.10 -9.51 -4.22
CA GLY A 497 14.42 -10.13 -4.36
C GLY A 497 15.42 -9.79 -3.25
N ILE A 498 14.95 -9.34 -2.08
CA ILE A 498 15.77 -9.21 -0.87
C ILE A 498 15.65 -10.49 -0.05
N ALA A 499 16.78 -11.09 0.33
CA ALA A 499 16.76 -12.31 1.14
C ALA A 499 16.36 -12.01 2.61
N PRO A 500 15.28 -12.61 3.13
CA PRO A 500 14.98 -12.55 4.55
C PRO A 500 15.81 -13.60 5.30
N LEU A 501 16.74 -13.14 6.14
CA LEU A 501 17.55 -13.97 7.01
C LEU A 501 17.07 -13.81 8.46
N GLU A 502 17.03 -14.91 9.20
CA GLU A 502 16.74 -14.95 10.63
C GLU A 502 17.92 -15.50 11.43
N PHE A 503 18.13 -14.93 12.62
CA PHE A 503 19.01 -15.54 13.61
C PHE A 503 18.45 -16.91 14.06
N LEU A 504 19.31 -17.80 14.52
CA LEU A 504 18.84 -19.03 15.15
C LEU A 504 18.02 -18.74 16.41
N PRO A 505 17.10 -19.63 16.81
CA PRO A 505 16.29 -19.44 18.02
C PRO A 505 17.15 -19.15 19.26
N GLY A 506 16.93 -17.98 19.87
CA GLY A 506 17.67 -17.53 21.06
C GLY A 506 18.93 -16.71 20.76
N GLU A 507 19.33 -16.58 19.49
CA GLU A 507 20.43 -15.72 19.06
C GLU A 507 19.92 -14.36 18.56
N ASN A 508 20.75 -13.33 18.71
CA ASN A 508 20.55 -12.00 18.12
C ASN A 508 21.88 -11.27 17.97
N ALA A 509 21.84 -10.03 17.46
CA ALA A 509 23.04 -9.21 17.29
C ALA A 509 23.84 -9.03 18.59
N ASP A 510 23.17 -8.79 19.72
CA ASP A 510 23.82 -8.53 21.01
C ASP A 510 24.44 -9.82 21.60
N SER A 511 23.75 -10.97 21.52
CA SER A 511 24.27 -12.26 22.01
C SER A 511 25.44 -12.77 21.18
N LEU A 512 25.43 -12.48 19.87
CA LEU A 512 26.53 -12.77 18.96
C LEU A 512 27.60 -11.66 18.96
N GLY A 513 27.45 -10.60 19.76
CA GLY A 513 28.43 -9.50 19.84
C GLY A 513 28.68 -8.83 18.48
N LEU A 514 27.68 -8.81 17.60
CA LEU A 514 27.74 -8.16 16.29
C LEU A 514 27.57 -6.66 16.49
N SER A 515 28.59 -5.89 16.14
CA SER A 515 28.51 -4.43 16.22
C SER A 515 27.76 -3.82 15.05
N GLY A 516 27.68 -4.53 13.92
CA GLY A 516 27.15 -4.06 12.64
C GLY A 516 28.17 -3.26 11.81
N ARG A 517 29.42 -3.15 12.29
CA ARG A 517 30.53 -2.49 11.58
C ARG A 517 31.39 -3.47 10.78
N GLU A 518 31.14 -4.76 10.96
CA GLU A 518 31.81 -5.83 10.24
C GLU A 518 31.31 -5.92 8.80
N LEU A 519 32.12 -6.49 7.90
CA LEU A 519 31.64 -6.93 6.59
C LEU A 519 31.06 -8.33 6.72
N PHE A 520 29.85 -8.53 6.21
CA PHE A 520 29.15 -9.81 6.26
C PHE A 520 29.25 -10.52 4.91
N SER A 521 29.61 -11.79 4.94
CA SER A 521 29.73 -12.65 3.75
C SER A 521 28.85 -13.87 3.92
N LEU A 522 28.01 -14.12 2.92
CA LEU A 522 27.09 -15.25 2.84
C LEU A 522 27.03 -15.74 1.39
N SER A 523 26.89 -17.04 1.20
CA SER A 523 26.74 -17.66 -0.12
C SER A 523 25.54 -18.58 -0.11
N PHE A 524 24.67 -18.43 -1.11
CA PHE A 524 23.55 -19.31 -1.32
C PHE A 524 24.00 -20.54 -2.14
N PRO A 525 23.64 -21.76 -1.72
CA PRO A 525 23.86 -22.95 -2.54
C PRO A 525 23.00 -22.93 -3.82
N GLU A 526 23.37 -23.74 -4.81
CA GLU A 526 22.65 -23.84 -6.09
C GLU A 526 21.21 -24.37 -5.89
N GLU A 527 21.07 -25.40 -5.07
CA GLU A 527 19.79 -25.91 -4.59
C GLU A 527 19.43 -25.27 -3.24
N LEU A 528 18.36 -24.48 -3.25
CA LEU A 528 17.77 -23.89 -2.04
C LEU A 528 16.57 -24.73 -1.65
N SER A 529 16.48 -25.05 -0.36
CA SER A 529 15.29 -25.63 0.26
C SER A 529 14.65 -24.64 1.22
N PRO A 530 13.33 -24.74 1.47
CA PRO A 530 12.67 -23.91 2.47
C PRO A 530 13.35 -24.00 3.84
N GLY A 531 13.51 -22.87 4.52
CA GLY A 531 14.13 -22.78 5.85
C GLY A 531 15.59 -23.24 5.93
N ILE A 532 16.35 -23.26 4.82
CA ILE A 532 17.75 -23.70 4.83
C ILE A 532 18.61 -22.86 5.77
N THR A 533 19.48 -23.52 6.53
CA THR A 533 20.48 -22.85 7.38
C THR A 533 21.76 -22.58 6.58
N LEU A 534 22.24 -21.35 6.64
CA LEU A 534 23.43 -20.86 5.94
C LEU A 534 24.48 -20.38 6.95
N ASN A 535 25.77 -20.57 6.64
CA ASN A 535 26.86 -20.03 7.44
C ASN A 535 27.18 -18.59 6.97
N MET A 536 27.13 -17.65 7.90
CA MET A 536 27.52 -16.26 7.69
C MET A 536 28.86 -15.97 8.38
N LYS A 537 29.77 -15.34 7.64
CA LYS A 537 31.10 -14.97 8.10
C LYS A 537 31.24 -13.46 8.20
N THR A 538 31.97 -12.97 9.20
CA THR A 538 32.31 -11.55 9.35
C THR A 538 33.78 -11.28 9.01
N SER A 539 34.11 -10.05 8.66
CA SER A 539 35.51 -9.61 8.49
C SER A 539 36.36 -9.71 9.75
N THR A 540 35.74 -9.85 10.93
CA THR A 540 36.43 -10.09 12.21
C THR A 540 36.80 -11.57 12.42
N GLY A 541 36.43 -12.45 11.48
CA GLY A 541 36.68 -13.89 11.56
C GLY A 541 35.61 -14.66 12.34
N LYS A 542 34.51 -14.01 12.75
CA LYS A 542 33.40 -14.68 13.42
C LYS A 542 32.54 -15.41 12.39
N GLU A 543 32.18 -16.65 12.71
CA GLU A 543 31.24 -17.45 11.93
C GLU A 543 30.03 -17.81 12.79
N PHE A 544 28.84 -17.76 12.20
CA PHE A 544 27.59 -18.14 12.85
C PHE A 544 26.56 -18.57 11.80
N SER A 545 25.55 -19.31 12.25
CA SER A 545 24.50 -19.82 11.37
C SER A 545 23.29 -18.89 11.36
N VAL A 546 22.65 -18.77 10.20
CA VAL A 546 21.40 -18.02 10.00
C VAL A 546 20.43 -18.85 9.17
N ILE A 547 19.14 -18.63 9.33
CA ILE A 547 18.09 -19.29 8.56
C ILE A 547 17.74 -18.38 7.38
N ALA A 548 17.73 -18.92 6.16
CA ALA A 548 17.10 -18.26 5.02
C ALA A 548 15.60 -18.57 5.06
N SER A 549 14.79 -17.58 5.46
CA SER A 549 13.39 -17.76 5.84
C SER A 549 12.40 -17.85 4.66
N PHE A 550 12.79 -18.56 3.60
CA PHE A 550 11.87 -18.93 2.52
C PHE A 550 10.93 -20.04 2.98
N GLU A 551 9.61 -19.85 2.84
CA GLU A 551 8.60 -20.81 3.34
C GLU A 551 8.32 -21.96 2.37
N ASN A 552 8.46 -21.72 1.06
CA ASN A 552 8.03 -22.64 0.02
C ASN A 552 8.81 -22.47 -1.29
N ASP A 553 8.61 -23.39 -2.23
CA ASP A 553 9.30 -23.40 -3.53
C ASP A 553 8.93 -22.20 -4.43
N VAL A 554 7.74 -21.62 -4.23
CA VAL A 554 7.30 -20.43 -4.98
C VAL A 554 8.17 -19.24 -4.60
N GLU A 555 8.36 -18.99 -3.30
CA GLU A 555 9.24 -17.94 -2.79
C GLU A 555 10.69 -18.10 -3.27
N ILE A 556 11.22 -19.32 -3.23
CA ILE A 556 12.56 -19.63 -3.74
C ILE A 556 12.63 -19.33 -5.24
N THR A 557 11.59 -19.68 -6.00
CA THR A 557 11.51 -19.41 -7.44
C THR A 557 11.50 -17.90 -7.72
N LEU A 558 10.69 -17.13 -6.98
CA LEU A 558 10.64 -15.67 -7.10
C LEU A 558 12.00 -15.04 -6.77
N TYR A 559 12.64 -15.47 -5.68
CA TYR A 559 13.96 -14.99 -5.27
C TYR A 559 15.03 -15.29 -6.34
N LYS A 560 15.06 -16.52 -6.88
CA LYS A 560 15.99 -16.91 -7.97
C LYS A 560 15.79 -16.08 -9.25
N HIS A 561 14.58 -15.56 -9.49
CA HIS A 561 14.30 -14.66 -10.61
C HIS A 561 14.63 -13.19 -10.31
N GLY A 562 15.07 -12.87 -9.09
CA GLY A 562 15.34 -11.51 -8.64
C GLY A 562 14.06 -10.72 -8.34
N GLY A 563 12.99 -11.42 -7.94
CA GLY A 563 11.71 -10.83 -7.57
C GLY A 563 10.56 -11.17 -8.53
N LEU A 564 9.36 -10.83 -8.07
CA LEU A 564 8.08 -11.10 -8.71
C LEU A 564 7.95 -10.44 -10.08
N LEU A 565 8.27 -9.14 -10.17
CA LEU A 565 8.15 -8.41 -11.44
C LEU A 565 9.05 -9.01 -12.52
N ASN A 566 10.25 -9.45 -12.14
CA ASN A 566 11.18 -10.10 -13.06
C ASN A 566 10.68 -11.49 -13.49
N PHE A 567 10.15 -12.27 -12.56
CA PHE A 567 9.53 -13.56 -12.85
C PHE A 567 8.39 -13.42 -13.87
N VAL A 568 7.50 -12.44 -13.65
CA VAL A 568 6.33 -12.24 -14.51
C VAL A 568 6.72 -11.63 -15.86
N ALA A 569 7.62 -10.65 -15.90
CA ALA A 569 8.11 -10.08 -17.16
C ALA A 569 8.70 -11.16 -18.08
N ARG A 570 9.45 -12.12 -17.52
CA ARG A 570 10.01 -13.27 -18.27
C ARG A 570 8.97 -14.27 -18.78
N ARG A 571 7.75 -14.31 -18.19
CA ARG A 571 6.63 -15.11 -18.72
C ARG A 571 5.96 -14.46 -19.93
N PHE A 572 6.09 -13.14 -20.09
CA PHE A 572 5.49 -12.38 -21.19
C PHE A 572 6.42 -12.21 -22.40
N SER A 573 7.74 -12.34 -22.20
CA SER A 573 8.76 -12.49 -23.25
C SER A 573 8.76 -13.92 -23.79
#